data_AF-A0A955F3Y0-F1
#
_entry.id   AF-A0A955F3Y0-F1
#
_cell.length_a   1.000
_cell.length_b   1.000
_cell.length_c   1.000
_cell.angle_alpha   90.00
_cell.angle_beta   90.00
_cell.angle_gamma   90.00
#
_symmetry.space_group_name_H-M   'P 1'
#
loop_
_entity.id
_entity.type
_entity.pdbx_description
1 polymer ?
#
loop_
_entity_poly.entity_id
_entity_poly.type
_entity_poly.pdbx_seq_one_letter_code
_entity_poly.pdbx_strand_id
1 'polypeptide(L)'
;MFLTTQRRWPLVCAIVGLYLIPSAVSAQSDLETLNQKIQAMEAREAASDRRIQELEARLADFEAGDHATSGRLETLINGVFETEGAQVSTPKSQMLKIGGQFRFRGEYRTTRDYSAGGVGNGADFVIQRTRLNFDFRVMENLRAFVELQDSRLWGEEPSVVGDLEGVDIHQAYVDFENAFHAPLTFRVGRQELSYGDQRLVSPLDWHPVGRTFDGVRAFYEEGDWQLDAFVANVREAHPAGERDDDLIFAGLYWHFMGLENHEIDAYLFYRSYANGAFVAENGVAG
;
A
#
# COMPACT_ATOMS: atom_id res chain seq x y z
N MET A 1 -45.64 -4.36 -43.72
CA MET A 1 -44.79 -5.52 -43.43
C MET A 1 -43.36 -5.02 -43.29
N PHE A 2 -42.94 -4.69 -42.07
CA PHE A 2 -41.54 -4.45 -41.71
C PHE A 2 -41.36 -5.06 -40.32
N LEU A 3 -40.67 -6.19 -40.26
CA LEU A 3 -40.25 -6.86 -39.05
C LEU A 3 -38.98 -6.17 -38.55
N THR A 4 -39.00 -5.63 -37.34
CA THR A 4 -37.79 -5.22 -36.62
C THR A 4 -37.61 -6.11 -35.40
N THR A 5 -36.76 -7.12 -35.57
CA THR A 5 -36.29 -8.02 -34.52
C THR A 5 -35.11 -7.33 -33.82
N GLN A 6 -35.30 -6.81 -32.60
CA GLN A 6 -34.18 -6.34 -31.77
C GLN A 6 -33.66 -7.47 -30.88
N ARG A 7 -32.47 -7.96 -31.21
CA ARG A 7 -31.68 -8.91 -30.44
C ARG A 7 -30.65 -8.11 -29.63
N ARG A 8 -30.82 -8.03 -28.30
CA ARG A 8 -29.92 -7.31 -27.38
C ARG A 8 -28.63 -8.12 -27.17
N TRP A 9 -27.48 -7.48 -27.34
CA TRP A 9 -26.16 -7.97 -26.92
C TRP A 9 -25.68 -7.13 -25.72
N PRO A 10 -24.91 -7.69 -24.76
CA PRO A 10 -24.36 -6.94 -23.64
C PRO A 10 -23.25 -5.98 -24.12
N LEU A 11 -23.29 -4.74 -23.63
CA LEU A 11 -22.32 -3.69 -23.93
C LEU A 11 -21.00 -3.98 -23.20
N VAL A 12 -19.96 -4.24 -23.97
CA VAL A 12 -18.55 -4.22 -23.52
C VAL A 12 -18.04 -2.80 -23.73
N CYS A 13 -17.73 -2.09 -22.65
CA CYS A 13 -17.09 -0.78 -22.71
C CYS A 13 -15.57 -0.94 -22.66
N ALA A 14 -14.91 -0.75 -23.80
CA ALA A 14 -13.46 -0.54 -23.88
C ALA A 14 -13.20 0.95 -24.12
N ILE A 15 -12.42 1.60 -23.27
CA ILE A 15 -12.00 3.00 -23.44
C ILE A 15 -10.47 3.00 -23.48
N VAL A 16 -9.92 3.52 -24.58
CA VAL A 16 -8.48 3.73 -24.79
C VAL A 16 -8.22 5.23 -24.74
N GLY A 17 -7.41 5.69 -23.79
CA GLY A 17 -6.99 7.09 -23.69
C GLY A 17 -5.58 7.28 -24.25
N LEU A 18 -5.41 8.23 -25.16
CA LEU A 18 -4.12 8.68 -25.67
C LEU A 18 -3.94 10.15 -25.29
N TYR A 19 -2.83 10.52 -24.64
CA TYR A 19 -2.52 11.90 -24.29
C TYR A 19 -1.17 12.35 -24.87
N LEU A 20 -1.14 13.58 -25.40
CA LEU A 20 0.04 14.27 -25.93
C LEU A 20 0.36 15.48 -25.03
N ILE A 21 1.61 15.62 -24.60
CA ILE A 21 2.11 16.74 -23.78
C ILE A 21 2.92 17.70 -24.67
N PRO A 22 2.73 19.04 -24.59
CA PRO A 22 3.48 19.98 -25.42
C PRO A 22 4.81 20.48 -24.82
N SER A 23 5.87 20.31 -25.63
CA SER A 23 7.06 21.16 -25.89
C SER A 23 8.03 21.63 -24.77
N ALA A 24 9.08 20.83 -24.55
CA ALA A 24 10.53 21.08 -24.73
C ALA A 24 11.28 22.36 -24.24
N VAL A 25 10.65 23.44 -23.76
CA VAL A 25 11.40 24.66 -23.36
C VAL A 25 11.71 24.74 -21.85
N SER A 26 10.94 24.06 -20.98
CA SER A 26 11.21 24.01 -19.53
C SER A 26 12.17 22.89 -19.09
N ALA A 27 12.35 21.86 -19.92
CA ALA A 27 13.13 20.68 -19.56
C ALA A 27 14.64 20.97 -19.36
N GLN A 28 15.18 22.00 -20.02
CA GLN A 28 16.62 22.24 -20.04
C GLN A 28 17.12 22.95 -18.77
N SER A 29 16.35 23.88 -18.20
CA SER A 29 16.65 24.49 -16.89
C SER A 29 16.48 23.50 -15.73
N ASP A 30 15.52 22.59 -15.86
CA ASP A 30 15.22 21.57 -14.86
C ASP A 30 16.30 20.49 -14.83
N LEU A 31 16.86 20.12 -15.99
CA LEU A 31 17.98 19.19 -16.12
C LEU A 31 19.29 19.70 -15.50
N GLU A 32 19.63 20.98 -15.68
CA GLU A 32 20.81 21.56 -15.04
C GLU A 32 20.66 21.58 -13.51
N THR A 33 19.45 21.88 -13.02
CA THR A 33 19.15 21.89 -11.58
C THR A 33 19.18 20.47 -10.99
N LEU A 34 18.73 19.46 -11.73
CA LEU A 34 18.80 18.05 -11.32
C LEU A 34 20.25 17.54 -11.30
N ASN A 35 21.06 17.86 -12.30
CA ASN A 35 22.48 17.46 -12.33
C ASN A 35 23.27 18.06 -11.16
N GLN A 36 22.98 19.31 -10.78
CA GLN A 36 23.58 19.93 -9.58
C GLN A 36 23.15 19.22 -8.28
N LYS A 37 21.88 18.78 -8.19
CA LYS A 37 21.40 18.02 -7.03
C LYS A 37 22.01 16.63 -6.94
N ILE A 38 22.18 15.93 -8.06
CA ILE A 38 22.82 14.61 -8.10
C ILE A 38 24.26 14.71 -7.61
N GLN A 39 25.05 15.66 -8.13
CA GLN A 39 26.42 15.89 -7.67
C GLN A 39 26.50 16.24 -6.17
N ALA A 40 25.53 17.01 -5.66
CA ALA A 40 25.46 17.32 -4.24
C ALA A 40 25.08 16.10 -3.37
N MET A 41 24.29 15.16 -3.89
CA MET A 41 23.94 13.92 -3.21
C MET A 41 25.12 12.93 -3.20
N GLU A 42 25.81 12.77 -4.33
CA GLU A 42 27.01 11.93 -4.42
C GLU A 42 28.10 12.41 -3.46
N ALA A 43 28.27 13.73 -3.31
CA ALA A 43 29.19 14.31 -2.33
C ALA A 43 28.79 14.02 -0.87
N ARG A 44 27.49 13.90 -0.58
CA ARG A 44 26.97 13.54 0.76
C ARG A 44 27.15 12.05 1.05
N GLU A 45 26.94 11.20 0.04
CA GLU A 45 27.16 9.76 0.13
C GLU A 45 28.63 9.46 0.43
N ALA A 46 29.56 10.06 -0.33
CA ALA A 46 30.99 9.92 -0.09
C ALA A 46 31.44 10.44 1.30
N ALA A 47 30.74 11.42 1.87
CA ALA A 47 30.99 11.89 3.23
C ALA A 47 30.47 10.90 4.29
N SER A 48 29.33 10.26 4.04
CA SER A 48 28.77 9.21 4.90
C SER A 48 29.68 7.98 4.93
N ASP A 49 30.19 7.54 3.78
CA ASP A 49 31.08 6.36 3.69
C ASP A 49 32.39 6.57 4.45
N ARG A 50 32.97 7.78 4.36
CA ARG A 50 34.15 8.14 5.15
C ARG A 50 33.86 8.10 6.65
N ARG A 51 32.65 8.50 7.06
CA ARG A 51 32.25 8.46 8.46
C ARG A 51 32.08 7.03 8.96
N ILE A 52 31.54 6.15 8.13
CA ILE A 52 31.42 4.72 8.42
C ILE A 52 32.82 4.10 8.59
N GLN A 53 33.75 4.35 7.67
CA GLN A 53 35.12 3.85 7.77
C GLN A 53 35.86 4.36 9.02
N GLU A 54 35.65 5.62 9.41
CA GLU A 54 36.22 6.16 10.66
C GLU A 54 35.63 5.46 11.89
N LEU A 55 34.33 5.17 11.88
CA LEU A 55 33.66 4.48 12.99
C LEU A 55 34.11 3.01 13.07
N GLU A 56 34.30 2.34 11.94
CA GLU A 56 34.84 0.98 11.88
C GLU A 56 36.29 0.93 12.38
N ALA A 57 37.13 1.90 12.01
CA ALA A 57 38.49 2.01 12.53
C ALA A 57 38.51 2.24 14.06
N ARG A 58 37.60 3.10 14.56
CA ARG A 58 37.46 3.36 16.00
C ARG A 58 36.91 2.16 16.76
N LEU A 59 36.07 1.35 16.13
CA LEU A 59 35.57 0.09 16.70
C LEU A 59 36.70 -0.94 16.79
N ALA A 60 37.51 -1.08 15.73
CA ALA A 60 38.65 -1.99 15.72
C ALA A 60 39.70 -1.63 16.80
N ASP A 61 39.97 -0.34 17.01
CA ASP A 61 40.87 0.13 18.08
C ASP A 61 40.29 -0.14 19.49
N PHE A 62 38.97 -0.04 19.64
CA PHE A 62 38.28 -0.33 20.89
C PHE A 62 38.28 -1.83 21.21
N GLU A 63 38.00 -2.69 20.21
CA GLU A 63 38.08 -4.15 20.33
C GLU A 63 39.51 -4.60 20.66
N ALA A 64 40.54 -4.03 20.01
CA ALA A 64 41.94 -4.31 20.31
C ALA A 64 42.34 -3.94 21.76
N GLY A 65 41.73 -2.89 22.32
CA GLY A 65 41.92 -2.49 23.71
C GLY A 65 41.26 -3.43 24.72
N ASP A 66 40.09 -3.99 24.38
CA ASP A 66 39.34 -4.90 25.25
C ASP A 66 40.00 -6.30 25.32
N HIS A 67 40.63 -6.76 24.22
CA HIS A 67 41.36 -8.02 24.16
C HIS A 67 42.60 -8.10 25.07
N ALA A 68 43.25 -6.96 25.39
CA ALA A 68 44.38 -6.94 26.31
C ALA A 68 43.97 -7.21 27.78
N THR A 69 42.73 -6.85 28.13
CA THR A 69 42.15 -7.05 29.47
C THR A 69 41.42 -8.39 29.57
N SER A 70 40.76 -8.82 28.48
CA SER A 70 40.03 -10.10 28.41
C SER A 70 40.97 -11.32 28.28
N GLY A 71 42.12 -11.19 27.57
CA GLY A 71 43.05 -12.31 27.35
C GLY A 71 43.66 -12.90 28.64
N ARG A 72 43.71 -12.13 29.72
CA ARG A 72 44.20 -12.58 31.04
C ARG A 72 43.14 -13.32 31.87
N LEU A 73 41.86 -13.11 31.55
CA LEU A 73 40.71 -13.82 32.14
C LEU A 73 40.35 -15.06 31.31
N GLU A 74 40.50 -15.00 29.98
CA GLU A 74 40.29 -16.14 29.10
C GLU A 74 41.32 -17.26 29.27
N THR A 75 42.59 -16.96 29.61
CA THR A 75 43.59 -18.01 29.89
C THR A 75 43.26 -18.83 31.15
N LEU A 76 42.50 -18.27 32.10
CA LEU A 76 42.06 -18.97 33.31
C LEU A 76 40.76 -19.76 33.09
N ILE A 77 39.91 -19.32 32.16
CA ILE A 77 38.62 -19.96 31.85
C ILE A 77 38.79 -21.08 30.80
N ASN A 78 39.66 -20.89 29.81
CA ASN A 78 39.90 -21.84 28.71
C ASN A 78 40.71 -23.08 29.12
N GLY A 79 41.26 -23.14 30.34
CA GLY A 79 41.87 -24.36 30.89
C GLY A 79 40.86 -25.42 31.35
N VAL A 80 39.56 -25.09 31.42
CA VAL A 80 38.54 -25.95 32.02
C VAL A 80 37.53 -26.48 30.99
N PHE A 81 37.38 -25.86 29.81
CA PHE A 81 36.38 -26.28 28.82
C PHE A 81 36.84 -26.04 27.38
N GLU A 82 37.67 -26.94 26.85
CA GLU A 82 37.79 -27.13 25.40
C GLU A 82 36.82 -28.23 24.98
N THR A 83 35.74 -27.86 24.28
CA THR A 83 35.09 -28.70 23.27
C THR A 83 34.28 -27.81 22.32
N GLU A 84 34.88 -27.57 21.15
CA GLU A 84 34.33 -27.23 19.85
C GLU A 84 32.89 -26.65 19.76
N GLY A 85 32.82 -25.37 19.38
CA GLY A 85 31.61 -24.75 18.87
C GLY A 85 31.97 -23.60 17.93
N ALA A 86 32.19 -23.92 16.65
CA ALA A 86 32.31 -22.91 15.60
C ALA A 86 31.04 -22.04 15.57
N GLN A 87 31.18 -20.77 15.96
CA GLN A 87 30.13 -19.77 15.84
C GLN A 87 29.95 -19.41 14.37
N VAL A 88 29.06 -20.13 13.68
CA VAL A 88 28.50 -19.66 12.41
C VAL A 88 27.65 -18.43 12.74
N SER A 89 28.15 -17.24 12.43
CA SER A 89 27.37 -16.01 12.46
C SER A 89 26.26 -16.10 11.41
N THR A 90 25.14 -16.70 11.80
CA THR A 90 23.91 -16.61 11.02
C THR A 90 23.49 -15.14 11.06
N PRO A 91 23.41 -14.42 9.94
CA PRO A 91 22.91 -13.07 9.96
C PRO A 91 21.51 -13.12 10.59
N LYS A 92 21.30 -12.31 11.64
CA LYS A 92 20.01 -12.19 12.32
C LYS A 92 18.98 -11.78 11.27
N SER A 93 18.27 -12.77 10.72
CA SER A 93 17.21 -12.51 9.75
C SER A 93 16.24 -11.55 10.43
N GLN A 94 16.05 -10.37 9.85
CA GLN A 94 15.02 -9.45 10.32
C GLN A 94 13.66 -10.05 9.96
N MET A 95 13.23 -11.01 10.78
CA MET A 95 11.99 -11.77 10.65
C MET A 95 10.76 -10.87 10.83
N LEU A 96 10.93 -9.70 11.46
CA LEU A 96 9.90 -8.70 11.67
C LEU A 96 10.42 -7.30 11.35
N LYS A 97 9.69 -6.58 10.49
CA LYS A 97 9.83 -5.14 10.27
C LYS A 97 8.58 -4.44 10.78
N ILE A 98 8.77 -3.37 11.55
CA ILE A 98 7.68 -2.55 12.07
C ILE A 98 7.80 -1.18 11.42
N GLY A 99 6.69 -0.67 10.91
CA GLY A 99 6.60 0.65 10.34
C GLY A 99 5.25 1.29 10.69
N GLY A 100 5.02 2.49 10.17
CA GLY A 100 3.78 3.18 10.44
C GLY A 100 3.69 4.51 9.73
N GLN A 101 2.53 5.14 9.86
CA GLN A 101 2.22 6.45 9.33
C GLN A 101 1.49 7.24 10.42
N PHE A 102 1.86 8.50 10.58
CA PHE A 102 1.06 9.46 11.33
C PHE A 102 0.72 10.62 10.40
N ARG A 103 -0.56 10.86 10.17
CA ARG A 103 -1.08 11.91 9.30
C ARG A 103 -1.99 12.82 10.10
N PHE A 104 -1.76 14.11 9.93
CA PHE A 104 -2.58 15.17 10.51
C PHE A 104 -3.08 16.08 9.38
N ARG A 105 -4.37 16.38 9.35
CA ARG A 105 -4.98 17.21 8.31
C ARG A 105 -5.99 18.17 8.93
N GLY A 106 -5.66 19.46 8.94
CA GLY A 106 -6.61 20.53 9.19
C GLY A 106 -7.32 20.92 7.90
N GLU A 107 -8.64 21.00 7.94
CA GLU A 107 -9.46 21.48 6.83
C GLU A 107 -10.33 22.64 7.29
N TYR A 108 -10.36 23.69 6.47
CA TYR A 108 -11.24 24.83 6.64
C TYR A 108 -12.04 25.00 5.35
N ARG A 109 -13.35 24.80 5.42
CA ARG A 109 -14.24 24.88 4.27
C ARG A 109 -15.31 25.93 4.51
N THR A 110 -15.39 26.95 3.68
CA THR A 110 -16.38 28.04 3.81
C THR A 110 -17.68 27.77 3.07
N THR A 111 -17.68 26.88 2.06
CA THR A 111 -18.86 26.54 1.25
C THR A 111 -18.89 25.01 1.07
N ARG A 112 -19.59 24.31 1.97
CA ARG A 112 -19.70 22.84 1.92
C ARG A 112 -20.73 22.36 0.89
N ASP A 113 -21.81 23.13 0.71
CA ASP A 113 -22.89 22.82 -0.21
C ASP A 113 -23.07 24.00 -1.17
N TYR A 114 -23.03 23.74 -2.47
CA TYR A 114 -23.43 24.69 -3.51
C TYR A 114 -24.96 24.89 -3.50
N SER A 115 -25.56 25.06 -2.32
CA SER A 115 -27.01 25.20 -2.17
C SER A 115 -27.42 26.65 -2.41
N ALA A 116 -28.49 26.84 -3.17
CA ALA A 116 -29.02 28.14 -3.55
C ALA A 116 -29.64 28.95 -2.37
N GLY A 117 -29.52 28.45 -1.13
CA GLY A 117 -30.17 29.00 0.08
C GLY A 117 -29.26 29.86 0.97
N GLY A 118 -27.99 30.02 0.62
CA GLY A 118 -27.04 30.83 1.39
C GLY A 118 -25.87 30.02 1.94
N VAL A 119 -24.69 30.63 1.91
CA VAL A 119 -23.43 30.07 2.40
C VAL A 119 -23.41 30.21 3.92
N GLY A 120 -23.81 29.16 4.63
CA GLY A 120 -23.89 29.16 6.08
C GLY A 120 -23.52 27.81 6.66
N ASN A 121 -22.22 27.62 6.89
CA ASN A 121 -21.58 27.02 8.07
C ASN A 121 -20.20 26.55 7.64
N GLY A 122 -19.19 27.36 7.97
CA GLY A 122 -17.81 26.92 7.80
C GLY A 122 -17.60 25.62 8.57
N ALA A 123 -17.00 24.62 7.93
CA ALA A 123 -16.58 23.40 8.60
C ALA A 123 -15.06 23.50 8.82
N ASP A 124 -14.68 23.72 10.07
CA ASP A 124 -13.32 23.55 10.55
C ASP A 124 -13.21 22.19 11.24
N PHE A 125 -12.32 21.35 10.72
CA PHE A 125 -12.08 20.07 11.36
C PHE A 125 -10.63 19.64 11.20
N VAL A 126 -10.20 18.88 12.18
CA VAL A 126 -8.86 18.32 12.24
C VAL A 126 -9.00 16.81 12.23
N ILE A 127 -8.43 16.18 11.22
CA ILE A 127 -8.38 14.73 11.08
C ILE A 127 -7.00 14.26 11.51
N GLN A 128 -7.00 13.24 12.34
CA GLN A 128 -5.84 12.45 12.67
C GLN A 128 -6.01 11.05 12.08
N ARG A 129 -4.94 10.52 11.47
CA ARG A 129 -4.86 9.11 11.07
C ARG A 129 -3.51 8.54 11.46
N THR A 130 -3.51 7.47 12.24
CA THR A 130 -2.33 6.70 12.61
C THR A 130 -2.45 5.32 11.99
N ARG A 131 -1.42 4.85 11.30
CA ARG A 131 -1.29 3.45 10.89
C ARG A 131 -0.04 2.84 11.52
N LEU A 132 -0.15 1.61 12.00
CA LEU A 132 0.97 0.83 12.51
C LEU A 132 0.99 -0.49 11.76
N ASN A 133 2.09 -0.78 11.08
CA ASN A 133 2.24 -1.99 10.29
C ASN A 133 3.34 -2.91 10.82
N PHE A 134 3.08 -4.20 10.66
CA PHE A 134 3.93 -5.31 11.08
C PHE A 134 4.10 -6.25 9.90
N ASP A 135 5.32 -6.34 9.40
CA ASP A 135 5.71 -7.16 8.27
C ASP A 135 6.59 -8.31 8.76
N PHE A 136 6.06 -9.52 8.67
CA PHE A 136 6.71 -10.74 9.11
C PHE A 136 7.19 -11.54 7.91
N ARG A 137 8.50 -11.76 7.79
CA ARG A 137 9.07 -12.72 6.83
C ARG A 137 9.29 -14.05 7.53
N VAL A 138 8.29 -14.93 7.43
CA VAL A 138 8.28 -16.23 8.11
C VAL A 138 9.25 -17.20 7.43
N MET A 139 9.28 -17.19 6.10
CA MET A 139 10.20 -17.96 5.26
C MET A 139 10.61 -17.10 4.04
N GLU A 140 11.54 -17.59 3.22
CA GLU A 140 12.00 -16.87 2.01
C GLU A 140 10.84 -16.53 1.05
N ASN A 141 9.84 -17.41 0.96
CA ASN A 141 8.67 -17.28 0.08
C ASN A 141 7.34 -17.08 0.82
N LEU A 142 7.38 -16.80 2.14
CA LEU A 142 6.18 -16.64 2.96
C LEU A 142 6.28 -15.38 3.81
N ARG A 143 5.41 -14.42 3.51
CA ARG A 143 5.31 -13.14 4.21
C ARG A 143 3.91 -12.97 4.79
N ALA A 144 3.81 -12.48 6.02
CA ALA A 144 2.55 -12.10 6.63
C ALA A 144 2.60 -10.61 6.98
N PHE A 145 1.50 -9.91 6.76
CA PHE A 145 1.41 -8.48 6.97
C PHE A 145 0.14 -8.12 7.73
N VAL A 146 0.27 -7.26 8.74
CA VAL A 146 -0.85 -6.71 9.52
C VAL A 146 -0.67 -5.21 9.66
N GLU A 147 -1.72 -4.45 9.41
CA GLU A 147 -1.77 -3.01 9.57
C GLU A 147 -2.99 -2.60 10.38
N LEU A 148 -2.75 -1.93 11.50
CA LEU A 148 -3.76 -1.31 12.33
C LEU A 148 -3.91 0.15 11.91
N GLN A 149 -5.14 0.66 11.88
CA GLN A 149 -5.44 2.06 11.60
C GLN A 149 -6.31 2.65 12.70
N ASP A 150 -5.93 3.82 13.18
CA ASP A 150 -6.74 4.70 14.04
C ASP A 150 -7.05 5.97 13.25
N SER A 151 -8.32 6.30 13.05
CA SER A 151 -8.73 7.55 12.39
C SER A 151 -9.76 8.29 13.24
N ARG A 152 -9.50 9.59 13.50
CA ARG A 152 -10.29 10.42 14.40
C ARG A 152 -10.52 11.81 13.84
N LEU A 153 -11.70 12.37 14.12
CA LEU A 153 -12.00 13.79 13.96
C LEU A 153 -11.94 14.44 15.33
N TRP A 154 -11.07 15.42 15.51
CA TRP A 154 -10.94 16.08 16.81
C TRP A 154 -12.22 16.82 17.18
N GLY A 155 -12.76 16.53 18.37
CA GLY A 155 -13.96 17.17 18.89
C GLY A 155 -15.26 16.46 18.52
N GLU A 156 -15.19 15.31 17.85
CA GLU A 156 -16.33 14.42 17.58
C GLU A 156 -16.59 13.46 18.75
N GLU A 157 -15.64 13.27 19.65
CA GLU A 157 -15.73 12.28 20.72
C GLU A 157 -16.88 12.60 21.71
N PRO A 158 -17.90 11.73 21.86
CA PRO A 158 -19.07 11.99 22.69
C PRO A 158 -18.78 11.89 24.20
N SER A 159 -17.65 11.30 24.60
CA SER A 159 -17.26 11.09 26.00
C SER A 159 -15.74 10.97 26.15
N VAL A 160 -15.23 11.31 27.34
CA VAL A 160 -13.82 11.17 27.74
C VAL A 160 -13.40 9.72 28.03
N VAL A 161 -14.37 8.80 28.12
CA VAL A 161 -14.10 7.38 28.43
C VAL A 161 -14.00 6.60 27.12
N GLY A 162 -12.76 6.34 26.70
CA GLY A 162 -12.37 5.27 25.78
C GLY A 162 -13.19 5.14 24.50
N ASP A 163 -13.05 6.10 23.59
CA ASP A 163 -13.51 5.93 22.21
C ASP A 163 -12.50 5.07 21.42
N LEU A 164 -12.86 3.79 21.24
CA LEU A 164 -12.15 2.81 20.43
C LEU A 164 -12.77 2.65 19.03
N GLU A 165 -13.86 3.37 18.71
CA GLU A 165 -14.56 3.24 17.43
C GLU A 165 -13.66 3.62 16.23
N GLY A 166 -12.66 4.47 16.47
CA GLY A 166 -11.68 4.88 15.47
C GLY A 166 -10.60 3.84 15.13
N VAL A 167 -10.44 2.76 15.89
CA VAL A 167 -9.34 1.78 15.73
C VAL A 167 -9.85 0.49 15.07
N ASP A 168 -9.28 0.12 13.92
CA ASP A 168 -9.60 -1.11 13.19
C ASP A 168 -8.37 -1.74 12.50
N ILE A 169 -8.48 -3.02 12.12
CA ILE A 169 -7.52 -3.72 11.26
C ILE A 169 -7.78 -3.31 9.82
N HIS A 170 -6.87 -2.49 9.30
CA HIS A 170 -6.92 -1.97 7.94
C HIS A 170 -6.50 -3.03 6.92
N GLN A 171 -5.37 -3.70 7.13
CA GLN A 171 -4.88 -4.80 6.28
C GLN A 171 -4.44 -5.98 7.13
N ALA A 172 -4.70 -7.19 6.64
CA ALA A 172 -4.26 -8.43 7.26
C ALA A 172 -4.24 -9.54 6.20
N TYR A 173 -3.04 -9.90 5.72
CA TYR A 173 -2.90 -10.88 4.64
C TYR A 173 -1.62 -11.70 4.77
N VAL A 174 -1.60 -12.80 4.02
CA VAL A 174 -0.43 -13.68 3.84
C VAL A 174 -0.10 -13.76 2.34
N ASP A 175 1.17 -13.59 2.03
CA ASP A 175 1.76 -13.69 0.69
C ASP A 175 2.58 -14.97 0.56
N PHE A 176 2.27 -15.75 -0.47
CA PHE A 176 3.09 -16.83 -0.99
C PHE A 176 3.86 -16.29 -2.20
N GLU A 177 5.08 -15.83 -1.97
CA GLU A 177 5.96 -15.23 -2.97
C GLU A 177 6.63 -16.34 -3.82
N ASN A 178 7.03 -16.02 -5.05
CA ASN A 178 7.75 -16.90 -5.98
C ASN A 178 7.08 -18.27 -6.25
N ALA A 179 5.75 -18.29 -6.34
CA ALA A 179 5.00 -19.51 -6.56
C ALA A 179 5.40 -20.17 -7.90
N PHE A 180 5.55 -21.49 -7.90
CA PHE A 180 5.98 -22.27 -9.06
C PHE A 180 7.33 -21.84 -9.66
N HIS A 181 8.23 -21.23 -8.88
CA HIS A 181 9.53 -20.70 -9.34
C HIS A 181 9.42 -19.59 -10.39
N ALA A 182 8.28 -18.91 -10.46
CA ALA A 182 8.07 -17.70 -11.24
C ALA A 182 7.86 -16.50 -10.29
N PRO A 183 8.05 -15.25 -10.73
CA PRO A 183 7.74 -14.04 -9.94
C PRO A 183 6.21 -13.83 -9.83
N LEU A 184 5.51 -14.86 -9.37
CA LEU A 184 4.08 -14.92 -9.13
C LEU A 184 3.85 -14.97 -7.61
N THR A 185 3.03 -14.07 -7.11
CA THR A 185 2.66 -14.00 -5.70
C THR A 185 1.18 -14.27 -5.53
N PHE A 186 0.83 -15.17 -4.61
CA PHE A 186 -0.55 -15.38 -4.17
C PHE A 186 -0.76 -14.72 -2.81
N ARG A 187 -1.68 -13.77 -2.74
CA ARG A 187 -2.07 -13.05 -1.53
C ARG A 187 -3.46 -13.47 -1.09
N VAL A 188 -3.62 -13.79 0.20
CA VAL A 188 -4.89 -14.17 0.81
C VAL A 188 -5.13 -13.32 2.06
N GLY A 189 -6.28 -12.67 2.14
CA GLY A 189 -6.72 -11.90 3.31
C GLY A 189 -7.30 -10.53 2.96
N ARG A 190 -7.33 -9.65 3.96
CA ARG A 190 -7.72 -8.24 3.83
C ARG A 190 -6.58 -7.42 3.27
N GLN A 191 -6.80 -6.81 2.11
CA GLN A 191 -5.76 -6.11 1.37
C GLN A 191 -6.32 -4.86 0.67
N GLU A 192 -5.45 -3.91 0.41
CA GLU A 192 -5.76 -2.82 -0.52
C GLU A 192 -5.63 -3.30 -1.99
N LEU A 193 -6.53 -2.81 -2.84
CA LEU A 193 -6.44 -2.96 -4.30
C LEU A 193 -6.29 -1.56 -4.89
N SER A 194 -5.24 -1.37 -5.70
CA SER A 194 -4.90 -0.09 -6.35
C SER A 194 -4.51 -0.37 -7.78
N TYR A 195 -5.27 0.18 -8.73
CA TYR A 195 -5.15 -0.15 -10.15
C TYR A 195 -5.18 1.12 -11.00
N GLY A 196 -4.17 1.30 -11.87
CA GLY A 196 -3.98 2.50 -12.69
C GLY A 196 -3.95 3.79 -11.90
N ASP A 197 -4.57 4.83 -12.46
CA ASP A 197 -4.84 6.12 -11.83
C ASP A 197 -5.83 6.07 -10.64
N GLN A 198 -6.20 4.87 -10.21
CA GLN A 198 -7.11 4.64 -9.08
C GLN A 198 -8.50 5.23 -9.29
N ARG A 199 -8.92 5.41 -10.55
CA ARG A 199 -10.25 5.95 -10.88
C ARG A 199 -11.36 4.91 -10.67
N LEU A 200 -11.07 3.63 -10.95
CA LEU A 200 -12.04 2.54 -10.83
C LEU A 200 -11.89 1.78 -9.51
N VAL A 201 -10.65 1.45 -9.13
CA VAL A 201 -10.32 0.74 -7.90
C VAL A 201 -9.21 1.49 -7.20
N SER A 202 -9.50 1.97 -6.01
CA SER A 202 -8.57 2.75 -5.18
C SER A 202 -8.70 2.31 -3.72
N PRO A 203 -7.58 2.32 -2.97
CA PRO A 203 -7.61 2.25 -1.52
C PRO A 203 -8.21 3.52 -0.89
N LEU A 204 -8.54 4.55 -1.67
CA LEU A 204 -9.13 5.79 -1.20
C LEU A 204 -8.27 6.47 -0.12
N ASP A 205 -6.94 6.49 -0.30
CA ASP A 205 -6.00 6.94 0.75
C ASP A 205 -6.21 8.40 1.18
N TRP A 206 -6.87 9.23 0.35
CA TRP A 206 -7.22 10.59 0.70
C TRP A 206 -8.31 10.65 1.79
N HIS A 207 -9.19 9.66 1.89
CA HIS A 207 -10.22 9.62 2.90
C HIS A 207 -9.61 9.22 4.27
N PRO A 208 -10.15 9.71 5.41
CA PRO A 208 -9.63 9.35 6.74
C PRO A 208 -9.61 7.83 6.96
N VAL A 209 -10.66 7.15 6.49
CA VAL A 209 -10.75 5.69 6.46
C VAL A 209 -10.49 5.21 5.04
N GLY A 210 -9.39 4.47 4.83
CA GLY A 210 -9.10 3.84 3.55
C GLY A 210 -10.04 2.66 3.25
N ARG A 211 -10.10 2.25 1.99
CA ARG A 211 -10.89 1.13 1.49
C ARG A 211 -10.02 -0.11 1.34
N THR A 212 -10.48 -1.22 1.90
CA THR A 212 -9.84 -2.53 1.75
C THR A 212 -10.83 -3.58 1.26
N PHE A 213 -10.29 -4.69 0.78
CA PHE A 213 -11.03 -5.79 0.19
C PHE A 213 -10.60 -7.09 0.85
N ASP A 214 -11.58 -7.90 1.25
CA ASP A 214 -11.34 -9.22 1.83
C ASP A 214 -11.40 -10.25 0.71
N GLY A 215 -10.27 -10.89 0.37
CA GLY A 215 -10.24 -11.78 -0.77
C GLY A 215 -8.90 -12.44 -1.06
N VAL A 216 -8.79 -12.97 -2.28
CA VAL A 216 -7.59 -13.58 -2.83
C VAL A 216 -7.16 -12.84 -4.08
N ARG A 217 -5.84 -12.68 -4.25
CA ARG A 217 -5.21 -12.04 -5.40
C ARG A 217 -3.99 -12.86 -5.82
N ALA A 218 -3.83 -13.06 -7.11
CA ALA A 218 -2.61 -13.56 -7.72
C ALA A 218 -2.04 -12.45 -8.60
N PHE A 219 -0.77 -12.12 -8.43
CA PHE A 219 -0.12 -11.09 -9.25
C PHE A 219 1.28 -11.52 -9.67
N TYR A 220 1.61 -11.20 -10.91
CA TYR A 220 2.86 -11.51 -11.57
C TYR A 220 3.48 -10.20 -12.05
N GLU A 221 4.72 -9.95 -11.66
CA GLU A 221 5.45 -8.73 -11.99
C GLU A 221 6.86 -9.11 -12.46
N GLU A 222 7.15 -8.89 -13.75
CA GLU A 222 8.47 -9.17 -14.32
C GLU A 222 8.81 -8.15 -15.43
N GLY A 223 9.91 -7.42 -15.22
CA GLY A 223 10.35 -6.38 -16.16
C GLY A 223 9.27 -5.32 -16.36
N ASP A 224 8.79 -5.20 -17.60
CA ASP A 224 7.79 -4.21 -18.01
C ASP A 224 6.34 -4.70 -17.88
N TRP A 225 6.11 -5.91 -17.37
CA TRP A 225 4.79 -6.56 -17.32
C TRP A 225 4.29 -6.71 -15.90
N GLN A 226 3.03 -6.30 -15.69
CA GLN A 226 2.26 -6.61 -14.49
C GLN A 226 0.93 -7.27 -14.90
N LEU A 227 0.64 -8.43 -14.30
CA LEU A 227 -0.61 -9.16 -14.49
C LEU A 227 -1.20 -9.52 -13.14
N ASP A 228 -2.49 -9.25 -13.01
CA ASP A 228 -3.20 -9.29 -11.75
C ASP A 228 -4.55 -9.98 -11.94
N ALA A 229 -4.87 -10.91 -11.06
CA ALA A 229 -6.18 -11.54 -10.99
C ALA A 229 -6.63 -11.60 -9.53
N PHE A 230 -7.86 -11.18 -9.25
CA PHE A 230 -8.39 -11.19 -7.89
C PHE A 230 -9.86 -11.56 -7.84
N VAL A 231 -10.27 -12.06 -6.67
CA VAL A 231 -11.67 -12.23 -6.26
C VAL A 231 -11.75 -11.80 -4.81
N ALA A 232 -12.64 -10.87 -4.51
CA ALA A 232 -12.84 -10.32 -3.18
C ALA A 232 -14.31 -10.08 -2.89
N ASN A 233 -14.66 -10.04 -1.61
CA ASN A 233 -15.98 -9.62 -1.17
C ASN A 233 -16.01 -8.10 -0.96
N VAL A 234 -17.10 -7.47 -1.39
CA VAL A 234 -17.39 -6.06 -1.20
C VAL A 234 -18.51 -5.94 -0.17
N ARG A 235 -18.15 -5.80 1.10
CA ARG A 235 -19.15 -5.46 2.12
C ARG A 235 -19.54 -4.00 1.98
N GLU A 236 -20.71 -3.74 1.43
CA GLU A 236 -21.42 -2.48 1.64
C GLU A 236 -22.24 -2.64 2.92
N ALA A 237 -21.93 -1.84 3.95
CA ALA A 237 -22.71 -1.83 5.19
C ALA A 237 -24.13 -1.35 4.87
N HIS A 238 -25.09 -2.28 4.84
CA HIS A 238 -26.50 -1.92 4.75
C HIS A 238 -26.99 -1.39 6.10
N PRO A 239 -27.80 -0.31 6.12
CA PRO A 239 -28.53 0.06 7.32
C PRO A 239 -29.49 -1.08 7.67
N ALA A 240 -29.29 -1.66 8.86
CA ALA A 240 -30.07 -2.68 9.54
C ALA A 240 -31.30 -3.24 8.79
N GLY A 241 -31.20 -4.47 8.26
CA GLY A 241 -32.37 -5.35 8.12
C GLY A 241 -32.56 -6.11 6.81
N GLU A 242 -31.73 -5.92 5.79
CA GLU A 242 -31.90 -6.62 4.50
C GLU A 242 -30.71 -7.53 4.15
N ARG A 243 -31.05 -8.62 3.44
CA ARG A 243 -30.33 -9.89 3.26
C ARG A 243 -28.81 -9.82 3.05
N ASP A 244 -28.18 -10.80 3.69
CA ASP A 244 -26.81 -11.30 3.58
C ASP A 244 -26.51 -11.81 2.15
N ASP A 245 -26.48 -10.92 1.17
CA ASP A 245 -26.03 -11.24 -0.18
C ASP A 245 -24.55 -10.81 -0.31
N ASP A 246 -23.63 -11.76 -0.19
CA ASP A 246 -22.19 -11.52 -0.40
C ASP A 246 -21.94 -10.99 -1.81
N LEU A 247 -21.57 -9.71 -1.93
CA LEU A 247 -21.24 -9.06 -3.19
C LEU A 247 -19.82 -9.45 -3.59
N ILE A 248 -19.68 -10.28 -4.62
CA ILE A 248 -18.39 -10.67 -5.18
C ILE A 248 -17.90 -9.59 -6.15
N PHE A 249 -16.63 -9.22 -6.01
CA PHE A 249 -15.89 -8.38 -6.93
C PHE A 249 -14.66 -9.14 -7.42
N ALA A 250 -14.61 -9.40 -8.72
CA ALA A 250 -13.53 -10.11 -9.37
C ALA A 250 -12.95 -9.26 -10.49
N GLY A 251 -11.67 -9.46 -10.79
CA GLY A 251 -11.01 -8.67 -11.79
C GLY A 251 -9.77 -9.29 -12.37
N LEU A 252 -9.49 -8.90 -13.62
CA LEU A 252 -8.19 -9.03 -14.26
C LEU A 252 -7.65 -7.63 -14.54
N TYR A 253 -6.37 -7.44 -14.24
CA TYR A 253 -5.63 -6.23 -14.57
C TYR A 253 -4.35 -6.62 -15.30
N TRP A 254 -4.06 -5.88 -16.37
CA TRP A 254 -2.83 -5.96 -17.11
C TRP A 254 -2.27 -4.56 -17.28
N HIS A 255 -0.97 -4.44 -17.08
CA HIS A 255 -0.24 -3.19 -17.20
C HIS A 255 1.11 -3.44 -17.86
N PHE A 256 1.48 -2.53 -18.77
CA PHE A 256 2.67 -2.65 -19.60
C PHE A 256 3.39 -1.30 -19.76
N MET A 257 4.67 -1.28 -19.40
CA MET A 257 5.54 -0.09 -19.42
C MET A 257 6.68 -0.17 -20.46
N GLY A 258 6.68 -1.15 -21.35
CA GLY A 258 7.82 -1.39 -22.26
C GLY A 258 7.93 -0.42 -23.44
N LEU A 259 7.15 0.66 -23.44
CA LEU A 259 7.16 1.69 -24.48
C LEU A 259 7.74 2.99 -23.92
N GLU A 260 8.60 3.65 -24.71
CA GLU A 260 9.19 4.91 -24.30
C GLU A 260 8.10 5.98 -24.09
N ASN A 261 8.04 6.55 -22.88
CA ASN A 261 7.07 7.57 -22.48
C ASN A 261 5.59 7.15 -22.58
N HIS A 262 5.30 5.85 -22.68
CA HIS A 262 3.93 5.35 -22.80
C HIS A 262 3.70 4.17 -21.86
N GLU A 263 2.55 4.21 -21.20
CA GLU A 263 2.05 3.16 -20.32
C GLU A 263 0.70 2.70 -20.88
N ILE A 264 0.48 1.38 -20.86
CA ILE A 264 -0.77 0.79 -21.33
C ILE A 264 -1.36 -0.06 -20.22
N ASP A 265 -2.61 0.24 -19.90
CA ASP A 265 -3.40 -0.50 -18.94
C ASP A 265 -4.64 -1.11 -19.59
N ALA A 266 -4.97 -2.34 -19.19
CA ALA A 266 -6.25 -2.95 -19.47
C ALA A 266 -6.85 -3.57 -18.21
N TYR A 267 -8.14 -3.33 -18.01
CA TYR A 267 -8.90 -3.82 -16.86
C TYR A 267 -10.15 -4.55 -17.34
N LEU A 268 -10.44 -5.69 -16.72
CA LEU A 268 -11.72 -6.39 -16.83
C LEU A 268 -12.24 -6.66 -15.44
N PHE A 269 -13.32 -5.98 -15.06
CA PHE A 269 -13.92 -6.13 -13.73
C PHE A 269 -15.33 -6.71 -13.83
N TYR A 270 -15.63 -7.60 -12.90
CA TYR A 270 -16.94 -8.18 -12.69
C TYR A 270 -17.35 -7.93 -11.25
N ARG A 271 -18.58 -7.45 -11.06
CA ARG A 271 -19.18 -7.30 -9.74
C ARG A 271 -20.57 -7.93 -9.76
N SER A 272 -20.86 -8.78 -8.79
CA SER A 272 -22.23 -9.23 -8.55
C SER A 272 -22.99 -8.15 -7.79
N TYR A 273 -24.25 -7.95 -8.14
CA TYR A 273 -25.17 -7.10 -7.41
C TYR A 273 -26.13 -8.01 -6.64
N ALA A 274 -26.50 -7.61 -5.42
CA ALA A 274 -27.60 -8.25 -4.70
C ALA A 274 -28.87 -8.14 -5.56
N ASN A 275 -29.81 -9.07 -5.42
CA ASN A 275 -31.06 -9.10 -6.19
C ASN A 275 -32.04 -7.97 -5.75
N GLY A 276 -31.56 -6.74 -5.63
CA GLY A 276 -32.37 -5.53 -5.52
C GLY A 276 -32.63 -4.99 -6.91
N ALA A 277 -33.90 -4.87 -7.29
CA ALA A 277 -34.29 -4.25 -8.55
C ALA A 277 -33.58 -2.89 -8.72
N PHE A 278 -33.07 -2.61 -9.91
CA PHE A 278 -32.45 -1.32 -10.19
C PHE A 278 -33.51 -0.25 -10.06
N VAL A 279 -33.54 0.47 -8.94
CA VAL A 279 -34.36 1.68 -8.84
C VAL A 279 -33.60 2.75 -9.59
N ALA A 280 -34.02 3.03 -10.82
CA ALA A 280 -33.52 4.18 -11.55
C ALA A 280 -33.72 5.45 -10.70
N GLU A 281 -32.95 6.51 -10.95
CA GLU A 281 -33.10 7.82 -10.26
C GLU A 281 -34.55 8.37 -10.32
N ASN A 282 -35.36 7.86 -11.27
CA ASN A 282 -36.80 8.12 -11.41
C ASN A 282 -37.72 7.18 -10.60
N GLY A 283 -37.20 6.36 -9.69
CA GLY A 283 -37.99 5.49 -8.81
C GLY A 283 -38.56 4.22 -9.46
N VAL A 284 -38.17 3.87 -10.70
CA VAL A 284 -38.67 2.68 -11.38
C VAL A 284 -37.69 1.53 -11.19
N ALA A 285 -38.13 0.51 -10.46
CA ALA A 285 -37.46 -0.77 -10.28
C ALA A 285 -37.46 -1.60 -11.58
N GLY A 286 -36.28 -2.00 -12.07
CA GLY A 286 -36.08 -2.90 -13.21
C GLY A 286 -35.32 -4.16 -12.85
#